data_AF-A0A1J5JE10-F1
#
_entry.id   AF-A0A1J5JE10-F1
#
_cell.length_a   1.000
_cell.length_b   1.000
_cell.length_c   1.000
_cell.angle_alpha   90.00
_cell.angle_beta   90.00
_cell.angle_gamma   90.00
#
_symmetry.space_group_name_H-M   'P 1'
#
loop_
_entity.id
_entity.type
_entity.pdbx_description
1 polymer ?
#
loop_
_entity_poly.entity_id
_entity_poly.type
_entity_poly.pdbx_seq_one_letter_code
_entity_poly.pdbx_strand_id
1 'polypeptide(L)'
;TRIVVLVQATPRGRQAVEVLDIEPPSGMMLPAGDDQTTATPDEIAALAVEPARVKWFDKSKGFGFANVFGRAEDVFVHVEVLRLSGFADLASGEAVGLRIIDGKRGRMAVQVVSWEASIHRCE
;
A
#
# COMPACT_ATOMS: atom_id res chain seq x y z
N THR A 1 -11.15 13.28 2.33
CA THR A 1 -10.76 12.43 3.47
C THR A 1 -11.84 12.54 4.51
N ARG A 2 -12.38 11.41 4.97
CA ARG A 2 -13.37 11.37 6.04
C ARG A 2 -12.76 10.57 7.19
N ILE A 3 -12.85 11.10 8.39
CA ILE A 3 -12.34 10.43 9.60
C ILE A 3 -13.51 10.35 10.57
N VAL A 4 -13.84 9.13 11.01
CA VAL A 4 -14.88 8.87 12.01
C VAL A 4 -14.19 8.59 13.34
N VAL A 5 -14.55 9.31 14.38
CA VAL A 5 -13.95 9.17 15.72
C VAL A 5 -15.03 9.09 16.80
N LEU A 6 -14.74 8.33 17.86
CA LEU A 6 -15.54 8.35 19.08
C LEU A 6 -15.18 9.60 19.90
N VAL A 7 -16.19 10.37 20.29
CA VAL A 7 -16.00 11.62 21.04
C VAL A 7 -16.57 11.49 22.44
N GLN A 8 -15.74 11.76 23.45
CA GLN A 8 -16.13 11.86 24.84
C GLN A 8 -16.31 13.34 25.23
N ALA A 9 -17.43 13.66 25.89
CA ALA A 9 -17.62 14.96 26.52
C ALA A 9 -16.93 14.99 27.88
N THR A 10 -16.09 15.98 28.11
CA THR A 10 -15.41 16.24 29.38
C THR A 10 -15.72 17.65 29.88
N PRO A 11 -15.46 17.97 31.16
CA PRO A 11 -15.58 19.34 31.67
C PRO A 11 -14.71 20.37 30.92
N ARG A 12 -13.69 19.92 30.19
CA ARG A 12 -12.82 20.75 29.35
C ARG A 12 -13.25 20.81 27.89
N GLY A 13 -14.34 20.14 27.51
CA GLY A 13 -14.87 20.10 26.14
C GLY A 13 -14.92 18.68 25.56
N ARG A 14 -15.13 18.60 24.24
CA ARG A 14 -15.21 17.34 23.50
C ARG A 14 -13.81 16.85 23.14
N GLN A 15 -13.51 15.59 23.44
CA GLN A 15 -12.24 14.95 23.14
C GLN A 15 -12.46 13.71 22.28
N ALA A 16 -11.73 13.56 21.18
CA ALA A 16 -11.69 12.31 20.43
C ALA A 16 -10.87 11.29 21.22
N VAL A 17 -11.45 10.13 21.52
CA VAL A 17 -10.80 9.08 22.33
C VAL A 17 -10.37 7.87 21.51
N GLU A 18 -10.98 7.66 20.34
CA GLU A 18 -10.70 6.54 19.46
C GLU A 18 -11.01 6.90 18.01
N VAL A 19 -10.19 6.43 17.07
CA VAL A 19 -10.47 6.54 15.63
C VAL A 19 -11.14 5.26 15.17
N LEU A 20 -12.36 5.38 14.66
CA LEU A 20 -13.19 4.25 14.24
C LEU A 20 -12.98 3.92 12.76
N ASP A 21 -12.82 4.94 11.91
CA ASP A 21 -12.66 4.76 10.46
C ASP A 21 -11.92 5.94 9.81
N ILE A 22 -11.18 5.65 8.74
CA ILE A 22 -10.45 6.64 7.94
C ILE A 22 -10.66 6.32 6.46
N GLU A 23 -11.48 7.10 5.78
CA GLU A 23 -11.60 7.06 4.32
C GLU A 23 -10.60 8.06 3.70
N PRO A 24 -9.67 7.60 2.85
CA PRO A 24 -8.80 8.49 2.08
C PRO A 24 -9.63 9.37 1.13
N PRO A 25 -9.10 10.53 0.69
CA PRO A 25 -9.81 11.39 -0.25
C PRO A 25 -9.99 10.67 -1.60
N SER A 26 -11.23 10.63 -2.07
CA SER A 26 -11.58 10.14 -3.41
C SER A 26 -10.84 11.00 -4.45
N GLY A 27 -9.84 10.43 -5.11
CA GLY A 27 -9.05 11.13 -6.14
C GLY A 27 -7.59 11.44 -5.77
N MET A 28 -7.02 10.77 -4.77
CA MET A 28 -5.56 10.80 -4.57
C MET A 28 -4.88 10.10 -5.76
N MET A 29 -4.59 10.87 -6.82
CA MET A 29 -3.75 10.44 -7.93
C MET A 29 -2.37 10.14 -7.36
N LEU A 30 -1.98 8.88 -7.38
CA LEU A 30 -0.59 8.49 -7.23
C LEU A 30 0.21 9.23 -8.31
N PRO A 31 1.21 10.07 -7.98
CA PRO A 31 2.24 10.40 -8.94
C PRO A 31 3.10 9.14 -9.12
N ALA A 32 2.59 8.19 -9.93
CA ALA A 32 3.45 7.22 -10.58
C ALA A 32 4.34 8.03 -11.51
N GLY A 33 5.63 8.18 -11.20
CA GLY A 33 6.54 9.01 -11.97
C GLY A 33 6.43 8.71 -13.47
N ASP A 34 6.20 9.75 -14.28
CA ASP A 34 6.04 9.79 -15.75
C ASP A 34 5.18 8.71 -16.46
N ASP A 35 4.61 7.74 -15.76
CA ASP A 35 3.92 6.61 -16.35
C ASP A 35 2.51 6.44 -15.74
N GLN A 36 1.56 7.04 -16.47
CA GLN A 36 0.15 7.16 -16.14
C GLN A 36 -0.61 5.82 -16.26
N THR A 37 -0.33 4.84 -15.40
CA THR A 37 -1.31 3.78 -15.19
C THR A 37 -2.33 4.25 -14.17
N THR A 38 -3.35 4.95 -14.66
CA THR A 38 -4.53 5.37 -13.90
C THR A 38 -5.43 4.16 -13.66
N ALA A 39 -4.95 3.17 -12.91
CA ALA A 39 -5.81 2.10 -12.42
C ALA A 39 -6.69 2.67 -11.31
N THR A 40 -8.01 2.53 -11.45
CA THR A 40 -8.96 2.91 -10.42
C THR A 40 -8.76 2.03 -9.18
N PRO A 41 -9.11 2.52 -7.97
CA PRO A 41 -8.98 1.73 -6.74
C PRO A 41 -9.69 0.36 -6.82
N ASP A 42 -10.84 0.29 -7.48
CA ASP A 42 -11.58 -0.95 -7.71
C ASP A 42 -10.84 -1.94 -8.62
N GLU A 43 -10.18 -1.45 -9.68
CA GLU A 43 -9.35 -2.31 -10.55
C GLU A 43 -8.14 -2.85 -9.80
N ILE A 44 -7.47 -2.01 -8.99
CA ILE A 44 -6.38 -2.45 -8.11
C ILE A 44 -6.90 -3.49 -7.11
N ALA A 45 -8.11 -3.29 -6.57
CA ALA A 45 -8.74 -4.21 -5.65
C ALA A 45 -9.08 -5.58 -6.27
N ALA A 46 -9.33 -5.63 -7.58
CA ALA A 46 -9.57 -6.86 -8.32
C ALA A 46 -8.27 -7.61 -8.69
N LEU A 47 -7.10 -6.98 -8.61
CA LEU A 47 -5.83 -7.65 -8.91
C LEU A 47 -5.50 -8.71 -7.86
N ALA A 48 -4.99 -9.84 -8.35
CA ALA A 48 -4.45 -10.90 -7.53
C ALA A 48 -3.28 -10.37 -6.67
N VAL A 49 -3.27 -10.80 -5.41
CA VAL A 49 -2.15 -10.54 -4.51
C VAL A 49 -1.10 -11.61 -4.76
N GLU A 50 0.06 -11.19 -5.23
CA GLU A 50 1.19 -12.06 -5.48
C GLU A 50 2.13 -12.04 -4.27
N PRO A 51 2.52 -13.20 -3.72
CA PRO A 51 3.44 -13.25 -2.60
C PRO A 51 4.83 -12.79 -3.04
N ALA A 52 5.47 -11.90 -2.28
CA ALA A 52 6.76 -11.33 -2.62
C ALA A 52 7.67 -11.14 -1.41
N ARG A 53 8.96 -11.02 -1.68
CA ARG A 53 10.01 -10.73 -0.71
C ARG A 53 10.70 -9.42 -1.04
N VAL A 54 10.77 -8.52 -0.07
CA VAL A 54 11.45 -7.23 -0.23
C VAL A 54 12.94 -7.49 -0.39
N LYS A 55 13.54 -7.06 -1.50
CA LYS A 55 14.97 -7.16 -1.74
C LYS A 55 15.68 -6.08 -0.94
N TRP A 56 15.25 -4.84 -1.16
CA TRP A 56 15.70 -3.67 -0.42
C TRP A 56 14.70 -2.54 -0.60
N PHE A 57 14.62 -1.66 0.40
CA PHE A 57 13.83 -0.45 0.34
C PHE A 57 14.62 0.68 0.97
N ASP A 58 14.73 1.81 0.26
CA ASP A 58 15.42 3.00 0.76
C ASP A 58 14.39 4.07 1.06
N LYS A 59 14.11 4.27 2.35
CA LYS A 59 13.17 5.28 2.85
C LYS A 59 13.61 6.71 2.51
N SER A 60 14.92 6.95 2.41
CA SER A 60 15.46 8.28 2.09
C SER A 60 15.24 8.62 0.62
N LYS A 61 15.40 7.61 -0.26
CA LYS A 61 15.14 7.78 -1.70
C LYS A 61 13.66 7.64 -2.07
N GLY A 62 12.87 6.99 -1.23
CA GLY A 62 11.44 6.80 -1.44
C GLY A 62 11.08 5.69 -2.42
N PHE A 63 11.98 4.75 -2.69
CA PHE A 63 11.71 3.60 -3.56
C PHE A 63 12.51 2.36 -3.16
N GLY A 64 12.08 1.22 -3.66
CA GLY A 64 12.74 -0.07 -3.46
C GLY A 64 12.32 -1.11 -4.48
N PHE A 65 12.81 -2.33 -4.27
CA PHE A 65 12.49 -3.48 -5.10
C PHE A 65 12.11 -4.68 -4.26
N ALA A 66 11.16 -5.46 -4.78
CA ALA A 66 10.73 -6.72 -4.21
C ALA A 66 10.74 -7.79 -5.30
N ASN A 67 10.98 -9.04 -4.92
CA ASN A 67 10.97 -10.18 -5.80
C ASN A 67 9.75 -11.05 -5.49
N VAL A 68 8.95 -11.38 -6.51
CA VAL A 68 7.78 -12.26 -6.36
C VAL A 68 8.26 -13.70 -6.24
N PHE A 69 7.72 -14.45 -5.27
CA PHE A 69 8.09 -15.84 -5.10
C PHE A 69 7.79 -16.65 -6.37
N GLY A 70 8.78 -17.39 -6.87
CA GLY A 70 8.66 -18.17 -8.09
C GLY A 70 8.88 -17.39 -9.39
N ARG A 71 9.19 -16.09 -9.32
CA ARG A 71 9.55 -15.27 -10.50
C ARG A 71 10.93 -14.63 -10.32
N ALA A 72 11.69 -14.55 -11.41
CA ALA A 72 13.00 -13.89 -11.41
C ALA A 72 12.92 -12.37 -11.57
N GLU A 73 11.72 -11.84 -11.86
CA GLU A 73 11.50 -10.42 -12.15
C GLU A 73 11.46 -9.60 -10.84
N ASP A 74 12.16 -8.48 -10.84
CA ASP A 74 12.11 -7.50 -9.76
C ASP A 74 10.91 -6.55 -9.98
N VAL A 75 10.13 -6.33 -8.93
CA VAL A 75 8.98 -5.43 -8.90
C VAL A 75 9.39 -4.12 -8.26
N PHE A 76 9.13 -3.01 -8.95
CA PHE A 76 9.38 -1.68 -8.42
C PHE A 76 8.32 -1.28 -7.38
N VAL A 77 8.77 -0.79 -6.23
CA VAL A 77 7.89 -0.34 -5.13
C VAL A 77 8.19 1.11 -4.79
N HIS A 78 7.18 1.97 -4.89
CA HIS A 78 7.29 3.40 -4.56
C HIS A 78 6.77 3.68 -3.14
N VAL A 79 7.36 4.66 -2.45
CA VAL A 79 6.96 5.06 -1.08
C VAL A 79 5.51 5.51 -1.00
N GLU A 80 4.98 6.10 -2.06
CA GLU A 80 3.58 6.55 -2.08
C GLU A 80 2.60 5.37 -2.05
N VAL A 81 2.91 4.30 -2.78
CA VAL A 81 2.11 3.06 -2.77
C VAL A 81 2.14 2.42 -1.38
N LEU A 82 3.31 2.44 -0.73
CA LEU A 82 3.49 2.00 0.64
C LEU A 82 2.58 2.77 1.62
N ARG A 83 2.60 4.10 1.52
CA ARG A 83 1.83 5.01 2.37
C ARG A 83 0.33 4.83 2.20
N LEU A 84 -0.15 4.72 0.96
CA LEU A 84 -1.56 4.43 0.70
C LEU A 84 -1.99 3.07 1.26
N SER A 85 -1.06 2.12 1.29
CA SER A 85 -1.28 0.80 1.86
C SER A 85 -1.17 0.76 3.38
N GLY A 86 -0.88 1.90 4.04
CA GLY A 86 -0.75 2.01 5.49
C GLY A 86 0.63 1.61 6.04
N PHE A 87 1.63 1.40 5.19
CA PHE A 87 2.99 1.06 5.61
C PHE A 87 3.88 2.30 5.72
N ALA A 88 4.73 2.35 6.74
CA ALA A 88 5.70 3.42 6.94
C ALA A 88 7.04 3.15 6.22
N ASP A 89 7.46 1.89 6.22
CA ASP A 89 8.66 1.36 5.57
C ASP A 89 8.54 -0.15 5.37
N LEU A 90 9.53 -0.74 4.68
CA LEU A 90 9.67 -2.17 4.47
C LEU A 90 11.09 -2.59 4.85
N ALA A 91 11.21 -3.69 5.58
CA ALA A 91 12.50 -4.27 5.92
C ALA A 91 13.03 -5.13 4.75
N SER A 92 14.35 -5.13 4.55
CA SER A 92 14.97 -6.05 3.60
C SER A 92 14.75 -7.50 4.05
N GLY A 93 14.31 -8.34 3.13
CA GLY A 93 13.99 -9.75 3.36
C GLY A 93 12.57 -10.00 3.88
N GLU A 94 11.79 -8.96 4.15
CA GLU A 94 10.40 -9.06 4.62
C GLU A 94 9.48 -9.70 3.58
N ALA A 95 8.57 -10.56 4.04
CA ALA A 95 7.53 -11.15 3.21
C ALA A 95 6.32 -10.22 3.17
N VAL A 96 5.82 -9.94 1.98
CA VAL A 96 4.66 -9.07 1.73
C VAL A 96 3.84 -9.61 0.58
N GLY A 97 2.58 -9.23 0.48
CA GLY A 97 1.81 -9.41 -0.75
C GLY A 97 1.86 -8.14 -1.61
N LEU A 98 1.97 -8.29 -2.92
CA LEU A 98 1.99 -7.18 -3.86
C LEU A 98 0.89 -7.35 -4.90
N ARG A 99 0.20 -6.26 -5.22
CA ARG A 99 -0.60 -6.17 -6.44
C ARG A 99 0.23 -5.47 -7.49
N ILE A 100 0.38 -6.14 -8.62
CA ILE A 100 1.39 -5.79 -9.63
C ILE A 100 0.70 -5.48 -10.95
N ILE A 101 1.18 -4.45 -11.62
CA ILE A 101 0.81 -4.11 -13.00
C ILE A 101 2.07 -4.04 -13.86
N ASP A 102 1.91 -4.27 -15.16
CA ASP A 102 2.96 -4.06 -16.14
C ASP A 102 2.95 -2.58 -16.59
N GLY A 103 4.01 -1.84 -16.23
CA GLY A 103 4.26 -0.48 -16.70
C GLY A 103 5.30 -0.43 -17.82
N LYS A 104 5.54 0.75 -18.41
CA LYS A 104 6.52 0.92 -19.50
C LYS A 104 7.96 0.65 -19.08
N ARG A 105 8.27 0.80 -17.79
CA ARG A 105 9.61 0.57 -17.21
C ARG A 105 9.75 -0.80 -16.54
N GLY A 106 8.78 -1.70 -16.75
CA GLY A 106 8.71 -3.00 -16.11
C GLY A 106 7.58 -3.09 -15.08
N ARG A 107 7.59 -4.15 -14.27
CA ARG A 107 6.54 -4.40 -13.29
C ARG A 107 6.62 -3.45 -12.11
N MET A 108 5.47 -2.89 -11.76
CA MET A 108 5.32 -1.94 -10.67
C MET A 108 4.26 -2.43 -9.69
N ALA A 109 4.54 -2.29 -8.40
CA ALA A 109 3.56 -2.50 -7.34
C ALA A 109 2.60 -1.31 -7.29
N VAL A 110 1.29 -1.59 -7.33
CA VAL A 110 0.22 -0.60 -7.14
C VAL A 110 -0.40 -0.65 -5.75
N GLN A 111 -0.17 -1.75 -5.01
CA GLN A 111 -0.56 -1.87 -3.62
C GLN A 111 0.35 -2.88 -2.90
N VAL A 112 0.65 -2.59 -1.64
CA VAL A 112 1.33 -3.49 -0.73
C VAL A 112 0.31 -4.02 0.28
N VAL A 113 0.35 -5.30 0.59
CA VAL A 113 -0.46 -5.89 1.65
C VAL A 113 0.42 -6.67 2.60
N SER A 114 0.06 -6.68 3.89
CA SER A 114 0.79 -7.45 4.90
C SER A 114 0.72 -8.93 4.53
N TRP A 115 1.81 -9.66 4.80
CA TRP A 115 1.82 -11.11 4.64
C TRP A 115 0.67 -11.74 5.41
N GLU A 116 0.41 -11.36 6.66
CA GLU A 116 -0.73 -11.87 7.45
C GLU A 116 -2.08 -11.52 6.80
N ALA A 117 -2.25 -10.30 6.30
CA ALA A 117 -3.47 -9.91 5.60
C ALA A 117 -3.67 -10.65 4.27
N SER A 118 -2.60 -11.18 3.67
CA SER A 118 -2.68 -11.97 2.44
C SER A 118 -3.14 -13.41 2.67
N ILE A 119 -2.96 -13.96 3.88
CA ILE A 119 -3.34 -15.33 4.25
C ILE A 119 -4.80 -15.45 4.72
N HIS A 120 -5.43 -14.36 5.17
CA HIS A 120 -6.78 -14.36 5.74
C HIS A 120 -7.92 -14.13 4.72
N ARG A 121 -7.65 -14.15 3.41
CA ARG A 121 -8.68 -13.99 2.37
C ARG A 121 -9.35 -15.32 1.98
N CYS A 122 -9.53 -16.20 2.97
CA CYS A 122 -10.21 -17.47 2.82
C CYS A 122 -11.26 -17.61 3.94
N GLU A 123 -12.42 -16.97 3.78
CA GLU A 123 -13.71 -17.42 4.33
C GLU A 123 -14.82 -17.08 3.33
#